data_AF-A0A7D7BP84-F1
#
_entry.id   AF-A0A7D7BP84-F1
#
_cell.length_a   1.000
_cell.length_b   1.000
_cell.length_c   1.000
_cell.angle_alpha   90.00
_cell.angle_beta   90.00
_cell.angle_gamma   90.00
#
_symmetry.space_group_name_H-M   'P 1'
#
loop_
_entity.id
_entity.type
_entity.pdbx_description
1 polymer ?
#
loop_
_entity_poly.entity_id
_entity_poly.type
_entity_poly.pdbx_seq_one_letter_code
_entity_poly.pdbx_strand_id
1 'polypeptide(L)'
;MKNSKKALLCLLACALAVTGCKTQKEPAVADNAMLVRSTQTLDSLYAHYSAPGTCLLRENYPSDVEGYTATYLASEEQKNRPNLYSYLWPYSGTFSAVNALMEATKDNKKDFGNYQKLLDEKVLPGLAEYFDTRRMPEAYASYIKDAPLSDRFYDDNVWLGIDFTDVYLMTSQENYLQSAKLIWKFIESGMDDCLGGGIYWCEQKKESKNTCSNAPGSVFALKLFKATQDSSYFEKGKSLYEWTKATLQDTTDCLYFDNMRLDGEIGRAKFAYNSGQMMQSAALLYQLTGNGQYLKDAQAIAAACHNYFFMEFTPGQGEPFHMLKKGDVWFTAVMLRGFMELYQVDGNKVYLDSFARSLDYAWTHAREDNGLFNTDFTGKSRDNRKWLLTQAAMVEMYARLAVFANQSL
;
A
#
# COMPACT_ATOMS: atom_id res chain seq x y z
N MET A 1 14.29 -60.47 -56.60
CA MET A 1 13.55 -59.56 -55.70
C MET A 1 12.87 -60.38 -54.61
N LYS A 2 13.04 -59.96 -53.35
CA LYS A 2 12.47 -60.50 -52.09
C LYS A 2 12.99 -61.88 -51.62
N ASN A 3 14.20 -61.84 -51.06
CA ASN A 3 14.64 -62.69 -49.94
C ASN A 3 14.44 -61.86 -48.65
N SER A 4 14.19 -62.36 -47.45
CA SER A 4 13.93 -63.69 -46.89
C SER A 4 13.72 -63.45 -45.38
N LYS A 5 13.17 -64.45 -44.68
CA LYS A 5 13.25 -64.68 -43.22
C LYS A 5 12.38 -63.80 -42.33
N LYS A 6 11.82 -64.27 -41.21
CA LYS A 6 11.47 -65.59 -40.64
C LYS A 6 10.67 -65.17 -39.39
N ALA A 7 9.50 -65.73 -39.16
CA ALA A 7 8.86 -65.65 -37.85
C ALA A 7 9.56 -66.62 -36.88
N LEU A 8 9.81 -66.20 -35.64
CA LEU A 8 9.12 -66.72 -34.43
C LEU A 8 9.83 -66.29 -33.11
N LEU A 9 9.03 -65.78 -32.17
CA LEU A 9 9.13 -65.71 -30.70
C LEU A 9 10.36 -65.07 -30.00
N CYS A 10 10.12 -64.00 -29.21
CA CYS A 10 10.11 -64.07 -27.74
C CYS A 10 9.88 -62.71 -27.06
N LEU A 11 8.97 -62.73 -26.06
CA LEU A 11 8.95 -61.95 -24.80
C LEU A 11 9.01 -60.42 -24.85
N LEU A 12 7.92 -59.77 -24.44
CA LEU A 12 8.01 -58.62 -23.54
C LEU A 12 6.75 -58.48 -22.68
N ALA A 13 6.98 -58.56 -21.37
CA ALA A 13 5.99 -58.41 -20.31
C ALA A 13 5.43 -56.99 -20.30
N CYS A 14 4.11 -56.85 -20.33
CA CYS A 14 3.44 -55.59 -20.02
C CYS A 14 3.37 -55.43 -18.49
N ALA A 15 4.30 -54.68 -17.92
CA ALA A 15 4.16 -54.17 -16.56
C ALA A 15 3.20 -52.96 -16.60
N LEU A 16 2.04 -53.11 -15.96
CA LEU A 16 1.12 -52.03 -15.64
C LEU A 16 1.79 -51.09 -14.63
N ALA A 17 2.26 -49.93 -15.09
CA ALA A 17 2.57 -48.82 -14.21
C ALA A 17 1.30 -47.96 -14.06
N VAL A 18 0.58 -48.17 -12.96
CA VAL A 18 -0.43 -47.21 -12.51
C VAL A 18 0.33 -45.99 -11.99
N THR A 19 0.59 -45.02 -12.86
CA THR A 19 1.01 -43.70 -12.43
C THR A 19 -0.21 -43.01 -11.84
N GLY A 20 -0.32 -43.05 -10.51
CA GLY A 20 -1.26 -42.22 -9.79
C GLY A 20 -1.03 -40.76 -10.15
N CYS A 21 -2.06 -40.10 -10.69
CA CYS A 21 -2.11 -38.66 -10.76
C CYS A 21 -1.90 -38.12 -9.33
N LYS A 22 -0.70 -37.61 -9.04
CA LYS A 22 -0.55 -36.63 -7.96
C LYS A 22 -1.28 -35.38 -8.43
N THR A 23 -2.55 -35.26 -8.07
CA THR A 23 -3.16 -33.94 -7.90
C THR A 23 -2.23 -33.17 -6.96
N GLN A 24 -1.55 -32.15 -7.48
CA GLN A 24 -0.95 -31.13 -6.62
C GLN A 24 -2.10 -30.63 -5.75
N LYS A 25 -2.07 -30.94 -4.46
CA LYS A 25 -2.88 -30.24 -3.47
C LYS A 25 -2.53 -28.77 -3.65
N GLU A 26 -3.52 -27.93 -3.95
CA GLU A 26 -3.43 -26.51 -3.69
C GLU A 26 -2.86 -26.33 -2.27
N PRO A 27 -1.77 -25.58 -2.07
CA PRO A 27 -1.31 -25.30 -0.72
C PRO A 27 -2.47 -24.61 -0.01
N ALA A 28 -2.96 -25.25 1.06
CA ALA A 28 -4.04 -24.69 1.84
C ALA A 28 -3.56 -23.35 2.42
N VAL A 29 -4.45 -22.35 2.44
CA VAL A 29 -4.23 -21.04 3.08
C VAL A 29 -3.73 -21.15 4.53
N ALA A 30 -3.90 -22.31 5.17
CA ALA A 30 -3.38 -22.64 6.49
C ALA A 30 -1.84 -22.69 6.61
N ASP A 31 -1.09 -22.85 5.51
CA ASP A 31 0.37 -23.00 5.56
C ASP A 31 1.15 -21.67 5.39
N ASN A 32 0.48 -20.57 5.04
CA ASN A 32 1.10 -19.25 4.89
C ASN A 32 0.96 -18.42 6.18
N ALA A 33 2.01 -18.44 7.01
CA ALA A 33 2.01 -17.73 8.29
C ALA A 33 1.72 -16.23 8.17
N MET A 34 2.23 -15.55 7.12
CA MET A 34 2.00 -14.12 6.93
C MET A 34 0.54 -13.82 6.58
N LEU A 35 -0.10 -14.65 5.76
CA LEU A 35 -1.52 -14.51 5.45
C LEU A 35 -2.39 -14.70 6.70
N VAL A 36 -2.10 -15.72 7.50
CA VAL A 36 -2.81 -15.98 8.78
C VAL A 36 -2.67 -14.77 9.72
N ARG A 37 -1.45 -14.22 9.85
CA ARG A 37 -1.17 -13.04 10.67
C ARG A 37 -1.94 -11.81 10.18
N SER A 38 -2.02 -11.61 8.86
CA SER A 38 -2.79 -10.52 8.25
C SER A 38 -4.27 -10.63 8.59
N THR A 39 -4.88 -11.80 8.38
CA THR A 39 -6.30 -12.06 8.70
C THR A 39 -6.61 -11.84 10.17
N GLN A 40 -5.79 -12.40 11.08
CA GLN A 40 -5.97 -12.21 12.53
C GLN A 40 -5.86 -10.74 12.97
N THR A 41 -5.01 -9.98 12.29
CA THR A 41 -4.85 -8.53 12.56
C THR A 41 -6.08 -7.77 12.06
N LEU A 42 -6.64 -8.14 10.90
CA LEU A 42 -7.86 -7.54 10.38
C LEU A 42 -9.08 -7.84 11.28
N ASP A 43 -9.19 -9.06 11.79
CA ASP A 43 -10.25 -9.45 12.71
C ASP A 43 -10.19 -8.61 14.01
N SER A 44 -8.98 -8.46 14.58
CA SER A 44 -8.75 -7.62 15.76
C SER A 44 -9.10 -6.15 15.48
N LEU A 45 -8.69 -5.63 14.33
CA LEU A 45 -9.05 -4.27 13.89
C LEU A 45 -10.58 -4.09 13.87
N TYR A 46 -11.33 -4.97 13.21
CA TYR A 46 -12.78 -4.81 13.19
C TYR A 46 -13.44 -5.05 14.56
N ALA A 47 -12.90 -5.93 15.40
CA ALA A 47 -13.42 -6.16 16.75
C ALA A 47 -13.30 -4.92 17.64
N HIS A 48 -12.23 -4.14 17.49
CA HIS A 48 -11.90 -3.03 18.38
C HIS A 48 -12.28 -1.64 17.84
N TYR A 49 -12.35 -1.48 16.51
CA TYR A 49 -12.57 -0.17 15.90
C TYR A 49 -13.96 0.01 15.29
N SER A 50 -14.75 -1.06 15.06
CA SER A 50 -16.09 -0.92 14.44
C SER A 50 -17.01 -0.02 15.28
N ALA A 51 -17.63 0.98 14.65
CA ALA A 51 -18.68 1.74 15.27
C ALA A 51 -20.04 1.00 15.13
N PRO A 52 -20.77 0.75 16.24
CA PRO A 52 -22.02 -0.01 16.19
C PRO A 52 -23.06 0.62 15.25
N GLY A 53 -23.70 -0.22 14.43
CA GLY A 53 -24.78 0.21 13.52
C GLY A 53 -24.33 0.97 12.27
N THR A 54 -23.02 1.10 12.02
CA THR A 54 -22.49 1.76 10.83
C THR A 54 -21.37 0.93 10.17
N CYS A 55 -20.91 1.38 9.00
CA CYS A 55 -19.69 0.84 8.36
C CYS A 55 -18.44 1.68 8.69
N LEU A 56 -18.53 2.59 9.65
CA LEU A 56 -17.46 3.49 10.06
C LEU A 56 -16.62 2.90 11.20
N LEU A 57 -15.42 3.43 11.36
CA LEU A 57 -14.45 2.97 12.34
C LEU A 57 -14.07 4.13 13.29
N ARG A 58 -13.65 3.80 14.51
CA ARG A 58 -13.08 4.77 15.45
C ARG A 58 -11.65 5.12 15.05
N GLU A 59 -11.18 6.29 15.44
CA GLU A 59 -9.81 6.74 15.17
C GLU A 59 -8.76 5.93 15.94
N ASN A 60 -9.04 5.61 17.21
CA ASN A 60 -8.10 4.98 18.13
C ASN A 60 -8.77 3.91 19.00
N TYR A 61 -7.95 3.01 19.55
CA TYR A 61 -8.32 2.07 20.59
C TYR A 61 -7.36 2.15 21.81
N PRO A 62 -7.88 2.26 23.05
CA PRO A 62 -9.26 2.57 23.38
C PRO A 62 -9.66 3.94 22.79
N SER A 63 -10.94 4.09 22.47
CA SER A 63 -11.47 5.33 21.91
C SER A 63 -11.50 6.42 22.98
N ASP A 64 -11.07 7.63 22.61
CA ASP A 64 -11.07 8.81 23.45
C ASP A 64 -11.61 9.99 22.64
N VAL A 65 -12.93 9.99 22.41
CA VAL A 65 -13.61 10.96 21.53
C VAL A 65 -13.48 12.39 22.07
N GLU A 66 -13.46 12.56 23.40
CA GLU A 66 -13.43 13.88 24.03
C GLU A 66 -12.01 14.43 24.23
N GLY A 67 -11.01 13.56 24.43
CA GLY A 67 -9.61 13.94 24.69
C GLY A 67 -8.65 13.81 23.50
N TYR A 68 -9.12 13.37 22.32
CA TYR A 68 -8.27 13.22 21.13
C TYR A 68 -8.26 14.47 20.23
N THR A 69 -7.06 14.88 19.82
CA THR A 69 -6.81 15.95 18.86
C THR A 69 -5.98 15.39 17.71
N ALA A 70 -6.49 15.51 16.47
CA ALA A 70 -5.75 15.10 15.28
C ALA A 70 -4.63 16.11 14.96
N THR A 71 -3.39 15.64 14.83
CA THR A 71 -2.21 16.50 14.59
C THR A 71 -1.82 16.64 13.11
N TYR A 72 -2.49 15.89 12.23
CA TYR A 72 -2.15 15.76 10.81
C TYR A 72 -3.07 16.56 9.86
N LEU A 73 -3.99 17.38 10.40
CA LEU A 73 -4.88 18.22 9.59
C LEU A 73 -4.28 19.59 9.31
N ALA A 74 -4.68 20.20 8.19
CA ALA A 74 -4.26 21.55 7.83
C ALA A 74 -5.01 22.64 8.62
N SER A 75 -6.25 22.42 9.06
CA SER A 75 -7.07 23.42 9.77
C SER A 75 -7.13 23.21 11.29
N GLU A 76 -6.71 24.21 12.06
CA GLU A 76 -6.78 24.22 13.54
C GLU A 76 -8.21 24.04 14.08
N GLU A 77 -9.22 24.59 13.41
CA GLU A 77 -10.62 24.47 13.83
C GLU A 77 -11.14 23.04 13.77
N GLN A 78 -10.56 22.20 12.90
CA GLN A 78 -10.92 20.79 12.79
C GLN A 78 -10.20 19.93 13.82
N LYS A 79 -8.96 20.32 14.20
CA LYS A 79 -8.14 19.56 15.17
C LYS A 79 -8.84 19.38 16.52
N ASN A 80 -9.59 20.40 16.97
CA ASN A 80 -10.18 20.47 18.30
C ASN A 80 -11.62 19.97 18.39
N ARG A 81 -12.13 19.26 17.37
CA ARG A 81 -13.52 18.77 17.36
C ARG A 81 -13.58 17.30 17.80
N PRO A 82 -14.47 16.95 18.75
CA PRO A 82 -14.68 15.56 19.14
C PRO A 82 -15.32 14.81 17.96
N ASN A 83 -14.60 13.84 17.44
CA ASN A 83 -15.00 13.08 16.27
C ASN A 83 -15.34 11.65 16.66
N LEU A 84 -16.59 11.25 16.39
CA LEU A 84 -17.06 9.89 16.69
C LEU A 84 -16.36 8.85 15.83
N TYR A 85 -16.07 9.18 14.58
CA TYR A 85 -15.43 8.29 13.61
C TYR A 85 -14.03 8.76 13.28
N SER A 86 -13.25 7.89 12.66
CA SER A 86 -11.93 8.23 12.16
C SER A 86 -12.00 9.27 11.04
N TYR A 87 -10.89 9.95 10.80
CA TYR A 87 -10.71 10.70 9.56
C TYR A 87 -10.57 9.75 8.36
N LEU A 88 -10.63 10.31 7.15
CA LEU A 88 -10.52 9.57 5.91
C LEU A 88 -9.20 8.81 5.79
N TRP A 89 -8.07 9.44 6.12
CA TRP A 89 -6.76 8.83 5.98
C TRP A 89 -6.61 7.51 6.79
N PRO A 90 -6.95 7.48 8.10
CA PRO A 90 -7.01 6.22 8.85
C PRO A 90 -8.00 5.19 8.27
N TYR A 91 -9.17 5.64 7.82
CA TYR A 91 -10.16 4.76 7.23
C TYR A 91 -9.67 4.14 5.92
N SER A 92 -9.02 4.92 5.06
CA SER A 92 -8.51 4.47 3.74
C SER A 92 -7.47 3.36 3.87
N GLY A 93 -6.72 3.32 4.98
CA GLY A 93 -5.84 2.20 5.29
C GLY A 93 -6.56 0.85 5.28
N THR A 94 -7.83 0.79 5.69
CA THR A 94 -8.61 -0.46 5.65
C THR A 94 -8.95 -0.90 4.24
N PHE A 95 -9.10 0.04 3.30
CA PHE A 95 -9.23 -0.28 1.88
C PHE A 95 -7.92 -0.89 1.36
N SER A 96 -6.77 -0.23 1.60
CA SER A 96 -5.47 -0.80 1.23
C SER A 96 -5.22 -2.19 1.83
N ALA A 97 -5.62 -2.40 3.09
CA ALA A 97 -5.49 -3.68 3.79
C ALA A 97 -6.31 -4.80 3.15
N VAL A 98 -7.60 -4.55 2.86
CA VAL A 98 -8.48 -5.54 2.21
C VAL A 98 -8.05 -5.78 0.76
N ASN A 99 -7.63 -4.73 0.05
CA ASN A 99 -7.07 -4.83 -1.30
C ASN A 99 -5.83 -5.77 -1.32
N ALA A 100 -4.90 -5.60 -0.38
CA ALA A 100 -3.74 -6.48 -0.25
C ALA A 100 -4.11 -7.93 0.08
N LEU A 101 -5.13 -8.16 0.89
CA LEU A 101 -5.65 -9.51 1.19
C LEU A 101 -6.30 -10.16 -0.02
N MET A 102 -7.04 -9.40 -0.83
CA MET A 102 -7.54 -9.87 -2.12
C MET A 102 -6.38 -10.31 -3.02
N GLU A 103 -5.34 -9.48 -3.16
CA GLU A 103 -4.15 -9.83 -3.95
C GLU A 103 -3.47 -11.11 -3.43
N ALA A 104 -3.28 -11.21 -2.11
CA ALA A 104 -2.66 -12.37 -1.45
C ALA A 104 -3.44 -13.67 -1.60
N THR A 105 -4.74 -13.58 -1.89
CA THR A 105 -5.65 -14.74 -2.02
C THR A 105 -6.17 -14.94 -3.43
N LYS A 106 -5.64 -14.26 -4.45
CA LYS A 106 -6.10 -14.33 -5.85
C LYS A 106 -6.22 -15.74 -6.42
N ASP A 107 -5.38 -16.67 -5.97
CA ASP A 107 -5.38 -18.07 -6.42
C ASP A 107 -6.38 -18.95 -5.64
N ASN A 108 -6.91 -18.47 -4.51
CA ASN A 108 -7.98 -19.10 -3.74
C ASN A 108 -9.29 -18.31 -3.90
N LYS A 109 -10.12 -18.76 -4.85
CA LYS A 109 -11.39 -18.10 -5.21
C LYS A 109 -12.33 -17.87 -4.04
N LYS A 110 -12.34 -18.76 -3.04
CA LYS A 110 -13.24 -18.64 -1.89
C LYS A 110 -12.79 -17.48 -1.01
N ASP A 111 -11.52 -17.43 -0.66
CA ASP A 111 -11.00 -16.39 0.24
C ASP A 111 -10.94 -15.03 -0.48
N PHE A 112 -10.55 -15.00 -1.75
CA PHE A 112 -10.66 -13.83 -2.60
C PHE A 112 -12.10 -13.26 -2.59
N GLY A 113 -13.10 -14.12 -2.84
CA GLY A 113 -14.50 -13.72 -2.85
C GLY A 113 -15.00 -13.23 -1.49
N ASN A 114 -14.49 -13.77 -0.38
CA ASN A 114 -14.83 -13.29 0.95
C ASN A 114 -14.28 -11.88 1.22
N TYR A 115 -13.03 -11.60 0.83
CA TYR A 115 -12.44 -10.26 1.00
C TYR A 115 -13.05 -9.24 0.04
N GLN A 116 -13.39 -9.66 -1.18
CA GLN A 116 -14.15 -8.83 -2.10
C GLN A 116 -15.53 -8.47 -1.53
N LYS A 117 -16.24 -9.45 -0.96
CA LYS A 117 -17.52 -9.19 -0.28
C LYS A 117 -17.35 -8.22 0.89
N LEU A 118 -16.29 -8.37 1.69
CA LEU A 118 -15.98 -7.43 2.78
C LEU A 118 -15.71 -6.01 2.25
N LEU A 119 -14.99 -5.89 1.13
CA LEU A 119 -14.77 -4.61 0.46
C LEU A 119 -16.11 -3.98 0.05
N ASP A 120 -16.93 -4.71 -0.70
CA ASP A 120 -18.16 -4.19 -1.30
C ASP A 120 -19.29 -3.93 -0.29
N GLU A 121 -19.40 -4.74 0.76
CA GLU A 121 -20.50 -4.65 1.74
C GLU A 121 -20.15 -3.87 3.00
N LYS A 122 -18.86 -3.60 3.26
CA LYS A 122 -18.44 -2.89 4.48
C LYS A 122 -17.51 -1.72 4.22
N VAL A 123 -16.38 -1.94 3.54
CA VAL A 123 -15.37 -0.87 3.37
C VAL A 123 -15.89 0.23 2.44
N LEU A 124 -16.40 -0.11 1.25
CA LEU A 124 -16.88 0.90 0.30
C LEU A 124 -18.12 1.65 0.80
N PRO A 125 -19.11 1.00 1.45
CA PRO A 125 -20.22 1.72 2.07
C PRO A 125 -19.78 2.70 3.16
N GLY A 126 -18.79 2.36 4.00
CA GLY A 126 -18.27 3.33 4.96
C GLY A 126 -17.40 4.42 4.31
N LEU A 127 -16.66 4.11 3.25
CA LEU A 127 -15.92 5.09 2.46
C LEU A 127 -16.86 6.11 1.79
N ALA A 128 -18.04 5.67 1.33
CA ALA A 128 -19.07 6.54 0.73
C ALA A 128 -19.62 7.59 1.69
N GLU A 129 -19.42 7.43 3.00
CA GLU A 129 -19.75 8.46 3.99
C GLU A 129 -18.79 9.64 3.94
N TYR A 130 -17.60 9.50 3.38
CA TYR A 130 -16.64 10.60 3.18
C TYR A 130 -16.76 11.26 1.80
N PHE A 131 -17.61 10.74 0.92
CA PHE A 131 -17.75 11.24 -0.45
C PHE A 131 -18.53 12.56 -0.48
N ASP A 132 -17.86 13.63 -0.92
CA ASP A 132 -18.40 14.98 -0.92
C ASP A 132 -18.82 15.42 -2.33
N THR A 133 -20.14 15.50 -2.53
CA THR A 133 -20.79 15.99 -3.75
C THR A 133 -21.23 17.45 -3.64
N ARG A 134 -20.94 18.12 -2.51
CA ARG A 134 -21.29 19.55 -2.30
C ARG A 134 -20.31 20.51 -2.97
N ARG A 135 -19.11 20.02 -3.34
CA ARG A 135 -18.04 20.76 -4.01
C ARG A 135 -17.62 20.01 -5.27
N MET A 136 -17.21 20.76 -6.30
CA MET A 136 -16.73 20.21 -7.57
C MET A 136 -15.23 20.47 -7.76
N PRO A 137 -14.45 19.53 -8.32
CA PRO A 137 -14.84 18.16 -8.66
C PRO A 137 -15.27 17.36 -7.42
N GLU A 138 -16.17 16.38 -7.60
CA GLU A 138 -16.54 15.46 -6.51
C GLU A 138 -15.31 14.69 -6.04
N ALA A 139 -15.16 14.52 -4.73
CA ALA A 139 -13.99 13.89 -4.12
C ALA A 139 -14.29 13.44 -2.69
N TYR A 140 -13.41 12.65 -2.11
CA TYR A 140 -13.51 12.28 -0.70
C TYR A 140 -12.95 13.40 0.17
N ALA A 141 -13.70 13.79 1.20
CA ALA A 141 -13.28 14.78 2.18
C ALA A 141 -12.67 14.11 3.41
N SER A 142 -11.86 14.86 4.17
CA SER A 142 -11.18 14.33 5.37
C SER A 142 -12.13 13.79 6.45
N TYR A 143 -13.40 14.19 6.43
CA TYR A 143 -14.41 13.74 7.38
C TYR A 143 -15.77 13.50 6.71
N ILE A 144 -16.66 12.82 7.43
CA ILE A 144 -17.94 12.35 6.88
C ILE A 144 -18.85 13.49 6.41
N LYS A 145 -19.63 13.25 5.36
CA LYS A 145 -20.47 14.21 4.64
C LYS A 145 -21.54 14.87 5.52
N ASP A 146 -22.04 14.14 6.53
CA ASP A 146 -23.06 14.61 7.48
C ASP A 146 -22.50 15.52 8.58
N ALA A 147 -21.16 15.61 8.70
CA ALA A 147 -20.52 16.58 9.55
C ALA A 147 -20.36 17.95 8.84
N PRO A 148 -20.02 19.02 9.58
CA PRO A 148 -19.61 20.28 8.97
C PRO A 148 -18.52 20.07 7.92
N LEU A 149 -18.55 20.89 6.86
CA LEU A 149 -17.59 20.81 5.75
C LEU A 149 -16.15 20.69 6.26
N SER A 150 -15.45 19.69 5.75
CA SER A 150 -14.08 19.40 6.12
C SER A 150 -13.12 19.64 4.95
N ASP A 151 -11.83 19.84 5.25
CA ASP A 151 -10.78 19.94 4.24
C ASP A 151 -10.76 18.70 3.33
N ARG A 152 -10.44 18.89 2.05
CA ARG A 152 -10.20 17.82 1.07
C ARG A 152 -8.72 17.83 0.71
N PHE A 153 -8.09 16.68 0.80
CA PHE A 153 -6.68 16.52 0.53
C PHE A 153 -6.47 15.74 -0.76
N TYR A 154 -5.56 16.21 -1.61
CA TYR A 154 -5.26 15.54 -2.87
C TYR A 154 -4.59 14.19 -2.62
N ASP A 155 -3.65 14.11 -1.67
CA ASP A 155 -2.99 12.85 -1.31
C ASP A 155 -3.96 11.82 -0.71
N ASP A 156 -4.88 12.21 0.19
CA ASP A 156 -5.94 11.31 0.69
C ASP A 156 -6.69 10.62 -0.46
N ASN A 157 -7.03 11.40 -1.49
CA ASN A 157 -7.72 10.91 -2.67
C ASN A 157 -6.82 10.07 -3.58
N VAL A 158 -5.53 10.40 -3.71
CA VAL A 158 -4.57 9.59 -4.49
C VAL A 158 -4.48 8.17 -3.95
N TRP A 159 -4.42 7.98 -2.63
CA TRP A 159 -4.36 6.64 -2.03
C TRP A 159 -5.56 5.77 -2.41
N LEU A 160 -6.77 6.34 -2.35
CA LEU A 160 -7.99 5.68 -2.78
C LEU A 160 -7.97 5.38 -4.28
N GLY A 161 -7.47 6.32 -5.10
CA GLY A 161 -7.34 6.14 -6.54
C GLY A 161 -6.45 4.96 -6.92
N ILE A 162 -5.32 4.80 -6.23
CA ILE A 162 -4.44 3.64 -6.38
C ILE A 162 -5.19 2.36 -6.02
N ASP A 163 -5.86 2.33 -4.85
CA ASP A 163 -6.56 1.13 -4.38
C ASP A 163 -7.71 0.72 -5.32
N PHE A 164 -8.54 1.65 -5.76
CA PHE A 164 -9.58 1.38 -6.76
C PHE A 164 -9.01 0.85 -8.08
N THR A 165 -7.87 1.39 -8.53
CA THR A 165 -7.22 0.93 -9.76
C THR A 165 -6.68 -0.49 -9.60
N ASP A 166 -6.08 -0.80 -8.45
CA ASP A 166 -5.55 -2.14 -8.17
C ASP A 166 -6.68 -3.19 -8.06
N VAL A 167 -7.80 -2.85 -7.42
CA VAL A 167 -8.98 -3.74 -7.40
C VAL A 167 -9.56 -3.93 -8.81
N TYR A 168 -9.63 -2.88 -9.63
CA TYR A 168 -10.03 -3.02 -11.03
C TYR A 168 -9.10 -3.97 -11.79
N LEU A 169 -7.78 -3.83 -11.64
CA LEU A 169 -6.81 -4.70 -12.31
C LEU A 169 -6.96 -6.17 -11.89
N MET A 170 -7.40 -6.45 -10.67
CA MET A 170 -7.65 -7.82 -10.19
C MET A 170 -9.02 -8.38 -10.62
N THR A 171 -10.04 -7.55 -10.78
CA THR A 171 -11.44 -7.98 -10.92
C THR A 171 -12.07 -7.68 -12.28
N SER A 172 -11.50 -6.73 -13.02
CA SER A 172 -12.07 -6.14 -14.24
C SER A 172 -13.48 -5.56 -14.07
N GLN A 173 -13.89 -5.21 -12.85
CA GLN A 173 -15.21 -4.62 -12.60
C GLN A 173 -15.19 -3.10 -12.79
N GLU A 174 -15.99 -2.62 -13.73
CA GLU A 174 -15.93 -1.24 -14.24
C GLU A 174 -16.25 -0.17 -13.19
N ASN A 175 -17.07 -0.47 -12.18
CA ASN A 175 -17.39 0.48 -11.11
C ASN A 175 -16.15 0.94 -10.32
N TYR A 176 -15.15 0.07 -10.15
CA TYR A 176 -13.89 0.48 -9.51
C TYR A 176 -13.07 1.40 -10.42
N LEU A 177 -13.01 1.12 -11.73
CA LEU A 177 -12.32 1.99 -12.69
C LEU A 177 -13.01 3.37 -12.80
N GLN A 178 -14.33 3.41 -12.79
CA GLN A 178 -15.09 4.65 -12.79
C GLN A 178 -14.77 5.50 -11.56
N SER A 179 -14.68 4.88 -10.38
CA SER A 179 -14.29 5.54 -9.13
C SER A 179 -12.85 6.09 -9.22
N ALA A 180 -11.91 5.29 -9.73
CA ALA A 180 -10.54 5.73 -9.96
C ALA A 180 -10.47 6.93 -10.93
N LYS A 181 -11.18 6.89 -12.06
CA LYS A 181 -11.22 8.00 -13.03
C LYS A 181 -11.84 9.28 -12.43
N LEU A 182 -12.85 9.14 -11.57
CA LEU A 182 -13.46 10.28 -10.87
C LEU A 182 -12.45 10.93 -9.92
N ILE A 183 -11.78 10.12 -9.10
CA ILE A 183 -10.73 10.58 -8.19
C ILE A 183 -9.62 11.28 -8.99
N TRP A 184 -9.18 10.73 -10.10
CA TRP A 184 -8.13 11.34 -10.93
C TRP A 184 -8.51 12.76 -11.40
N LYS A 185 -9.76 13.00 -11.78
CA LYS A 185 -10.22 14.36 -12.15
C LYS A 185 -10.05 15.35 -11.00
N PHE A 186 -10.28 14.91 -9.76
CA PHE A 186 -10.00 15.74 -8.59
C PHE A 186 -8.50 15.98 -8.42
N ILE A 187 -7.66 14.96 -8.58
CA ILE A 187 -6.19 15.11 -8.50
C ILE A 187 -5.66 16.10 -9.55
N GLU A 188 -6.16 16.02 -10.80
CA GLU A 188 -5.78 16.96 -11.85
C GLU A 188 -6.16 18.41 -11.54
N SER A 189 -7.25 18.65 -10.81
CA SER A 189 -7.63 20.01 -10.38
C SER A 189 -6.68 20.62 -9.34
N GLY A 190 -5.82 19.80 -8.75
CA GLY A 190 -4.73 20.19 -7.86
C GLY A 190 -3.42 20.51 -8.56
N MET A 191 -3.36 20.40 -9.89
CA MET A 191 -2.18 20.69 -10.69
C MET A 191 -2.26 22.07 -11.33
N ASP A 192 -1.11 22.74 -11.40
CA ASP A 192 -0.89 23.95 -12.19
C ASP A 192 0.61 24.12 -12.48
N ASP A 193 0.95 25.16 -13.25
CA ASP A 193 2.33 25.47 -13.64
C ASP A 193 3.13 26.18 -12.53
N CYS A 194 2.53 26.45 -11.36
CA CYS A 194 3.23 27.07 -10.24
C CYS A 194 4.37 26.14 -9.78
N LEU A 195 5.56 26.72 -9.57
CA LEU A 195 6.80 25.99 -9.27
C LEU A 195 7.19 24.95 -10.36
N GLY A 196 6.77 25.19 -11.60
CA GLY A 196 7.08 24.34 -12.75
C GLY A 196 6.27 23.05 -12.81
N GLY A 197 5.22 22.91 -12.00
CA GLY A 197 4.33 21.75 -12.01
C GLY A 197 3.95 21.25 -10.63
N GLY A 198 3.51 20.00 -10.60
CA GLY A 198 3.19 19.25 -9.39
C GLY A 198 1.79 19.52 -8.81
N ILE A 199 1.41 18.67 -7.86
CA ILE A 199 0.11 18.63 -7.19
C ILE A 199 0.22 19.31 -5.81
N TYR A 200 -0.74 20.16 -5.49
CA TYR A 200 -0.92 20.72 -4.14
C TYR A 200 -1.28 19.64 -3.12
N TRP A 201 -1.13 19.93 -1.83
CA TRP A 201 -1.50 19.01 -0.76
C TRP A 201 -2.98 19.11 -0.35
N CYS A 202 -3.41 20.30 0.07
CA CYS A 202 -4.78 20.58 0.52
C CYS A 202 -5.51 21.46 -0.49
N GLU A 203 -6.74 21.11 -0.85
CA GLU A 203 -7.55 21.89 -1.79
C GLU A 203 -7.83 23.30 -1.25
N GLN A 204 -8.16 23.41 0.03
CA GLN A 204 -8.50 24.67 0.69
C GLN A 204 -7.27 25.54 0.98
N LYS A 205 -6.07 24.94 1.05
CA LYS A 205 -4.81 25.61 1.44
C LYS A 205 -3.68 25.22 0.50
N LYS A 206 -3.67 25.84 -0.67
CA LYS A 206 -2.69 25.61 -1.76
C LYS A 206 -1.34 26.32 -1.47
N GLU A 207 -0.67 25.95 -0.39
CA GLU A 207 0.53 26.65 0.12
C GLU A 207 1.86 25.99 -0.29
N SER A 208 1.82 24.73 -0.74
CA SER A 208 3.00 23.95 -1.11
C SER A 208 2.67 22.83 -2.10
N LYS A 209 3.68 22.39 -2.85
CA LYS A 209 3.66 21.17 -3.65
C LYS A 209 4.44 20.09 -2.89
N ASN A 210 3.80 18.95 -2.60
CA ASN A 210 4.34 17.96 -1.67
C ASN A 210 4.68 16.64 -2.36
N THR A 211 5.76 15.98 -1.93
CA THR A 211 6.09 14.63 -2.41
C THR A 211 4.95 13.65 -2.15
N CYS A 212 4.23 13.82 -1.04
CA CYS A 212 3.10 12.97 -0.64
C CYS A 212 1.91 13.00 -1.60
N SER A 213 1.75 14.05 -2.42
CA SER A 213 0.72 14.11 -3.46
C SER A 213 1.30 13.75 -4.83
N ASN A 214 2.56 14.10 -5.09
CA ASN A 214 3.19 13.98 -6.40
C ASN A 214 3.74 12.59 -6.71
N ALA A 215 4.50 12.00 -5.79
CA ALA A 215 5.08 10.67 -5.97
C ALA A 215 3.99 9.59 -6.13
N PRO A 216 2.98 9.50 -5.25
CA PRO A 216 1.87 8.56 -5.47
C PRO A 216 0.93 9.02 -6.59
N GLY A 217 0.83 10.32 -6.88
CA GLY A 217 0.12 10.81 -8.06
C GLY A 217 0.70 10.25 -9.36
N SER A 218 2.03 10.13 -9.45
CA SER A 218 2.71 9.43 -10.54
C SER A 218 2.33 7.95 -10.59
N VAL A 219 2.44 7.25 -9.45
CA VAL A 219 2.07 5.82 -9.34
C VAL A 219 0.62 5.59 -9.80
N PHE A 220 -0.30 6.44 -9.35
CA PHE A 220 -1.72 6.36 -9.69
C PHE A 220 -1.94 6.53 -11.21
N ALA A 221 -1.34 7.56 -11.81
CA ALA A 221 -1.44 7.80 -13.25
C ALA A 221 -0.88 6.61 -14.05
N LEU A 222 0.28 6.09 -13.68
CA LEU A 222 0.90 4.95 -14.38
C LEU A 222 0.06 3.66 -14.24
N LYS A 223 -0.59 3.45 -13.10
CA LYS A 223 -1.55 2.35 -12.92
C LYS A 223 -2.81 2.55 -13.74
N LEU A 224 -3.34 3.76 -13.84
CA LEU A 224 -4.47 4.08 -14.74
C LEU A 224 -4.11 3.86 -16.21
N PHE A 225 -2.87 4.16 -16.61
CA PHE A 225 -2.38 3.82 -17.95
C PHE A 225 -2.40 2.29 -18.17
N LYS A 226 -1.88 1.50 -17.22
CA LYS A 226 -1.97 0.02 -17.30
C LYS A 226 -3.42 -0.45 -17.45
N ALA A 227 -4.34 0.15 -16.71
CA ALA A 227 -5.77 -0.20 -16.69
C ALA A 227 -6.53 0.20 -17.97
N THR A 228 -6.13 1.27 -18.66
CA THR A 228 -6.94 1.90 -19.73
C THR A 228 -6.25 1.99 -21.08
N GLN A 229 -4.92 1.92 -21.11
CA GLN A 229 -4.06 2.22 -22.27
C GLN A 229 -4.21 3.66 -22.81
N ASP A 230 -4.80 4.58 -22.05
CA ASP A 230 -4.88 6.00 -22.40
C ASP A 230 -3.55 6.70 -22.09
N SER A 231 -2.83 7.12 -23.14
CA SER A 231 -1.50 7.70 -23.03
C SER A 231 -1.45 9.00 -22.22
N SER A 232 -2.58 9.71 -22.04
CA SER A 232 -2.61 10.91 -21.21
C SER A 232 -2.19 10.62 -19.76
N TYR A 233 -2.58 9.46 -19.22
CA TYR A 233 -2.17 9.02 -17.89
C TYR A 233 -0.68 8.70 -17.81
N PHE A 234 -0.11 8.08 -18.86
CA PHE A 234 1.33 7.81 -18.93
C PHE A 234 2.12 9.11 -18.91
N GLU A 235 1.77 10.07 -19.77
CA GLU A 235 2.46 11.35 -19.85
C GLU A 235 2.35 12.13 -18.53
N LYS A 236 1.17 12.14 -17.89
CA LYS A 236 1.03 12.78 -16.58
C LYS A 236 1.91 12.09 -15.54
N GLY A 237 1.85 10.75 -15.43
CA GLY A 237 2.65 10.00 -14.48
C GLY A 237 4.14 10.28 -14.63
N LYS A 238 4.65 10.17 -15.86
CA LYS A 238 6.02 10.52 -16.17
C LYS A 238 6.38 11.95 -15.80
N SER A 239 5.53 12.94 -16.12
CA SER A 239 5.79 14.35 -15.78
C SER A 239 5.85 14.59 -14.26
N LEU A 240 4.98 13.94 -13.47
CA LEU A 240 4.97 14.04 -12.01
C LEU A 240 6.24 13.42 -11.42
N TYR A 241 6.67 12.27 -11.92
CA TYR A 241 7.93 11.65 -11.52
C TYR A 241 9.13 12.58 -11.80
N GLU A 242 9.23 13.09 -13.03
CA GLU A 242 10.36 13.93 -13.46
C GLU A 242 10.41 15.24 -12.66
N TRP A 243 9.26 15.89 -12.46
CA TRP A 243 9.16 17.09 -11.62
C TRP A 243 9.57 16.81 -10.17
N THR A 244 9.06 15.74 -9.57
CA THR A 244 9.36 15.40 -8.17
C THR A 244 10.84 15.07 -7.97
N LYS A 245 11.43 14.32 -8.92
CA LYS A 245 12.87 14.02 -8.90
C LYS A 245 13.71 15.28 -9.01
N ALA A 246 13.37 16.19 -9.94
CA ALA A 246 14.13 17.40 -10.18
C ALA A 246 14.05 18.40 -9.01
N THR A 247 12.94 18.43 -8.26
CA THR A 247 12.68 19.45 -7.24
C THR A 247 12.89 18.98 -5.81
N LEU A 248 12.56 17.72 -5.50
CA LEU A 248 12.43 17.23 -4.13
C LEU A 248 13.37 16.07 -3.79
N GLN A 249 14.16 15.57 -4.74
CA GLN A 249 15.22 14.60 -4.43
C GLN A 249 16.41 15.30 -3.76
N ASP A 250 16.85 14.77 -2.62
CA ASP A 250 18.15 15.10 -2.06
C ASP A 250 19.25 14.40 -2.86
N THR A 251 20.07 15.17 -3.57
CA THR A 251 21.15 14.64 -4.39
C THR A 251 22.30 14.04 -3.57
N THR A 252 22.31 14.20 -2.25
CA THR A 252 23.38 13.68 -1.38
C THR A 252 23.14 12.23 -0.95
N ASP A 253 21.89 11.81 -0.82
CA ASP A 253 21.53 10.46 -0.36
C ASP A 253 20.38 9.79 -1.14
N CYS A 254 19.88 10.43 -2.20
CA CYS A 254 18.79 9.95 -3.07
C CYS A 254 17.40 9.86 -2.42
N LEU A 255 17.24 10.26 -1.15
CA LEU A 255 15.95 10.32 -0.48
C LEU A 255 15.18 11.59 -0.87
N TYR A 256 13.87 11.59 -0.62
CA TYR A 256 12.99 12.69 -1.00
C TYR A 256 12.58 13.54 0.19
N PHE A 257 12.69 14.85 0.00
CA PHE A 257 12.17 15.87 0.90
C PHE A 257 10.64 15.90 0.89
N ASP A 258 10.06 16.62 1.84
CA ASP A 258 8.62 16.59 2.08
C ASP A 258 7.83 17.45 1.09
N ASN A 259 8.25 18.71 0.93
CA ASN A 259 7.51 19.67 0.11
C ASN A 259 8.38 20.85 -0.35
N MET A 260 7.84 21.60 -1.31
CA MET A 260 8.31 22.92 -1.71
C MET A 260 7.16 23.92 -1.52
N ARG A 261 7.38 24.93 -0.69
CA ARG A 261 6.46 26.05 -0.49
C ARG A 261 6.42 26.96 -1.71
N LEU A 262 5.37 27.77 -1.84
CA LEU A 262 5.20 28.70 -2.98
C LEU A 262 6.32 29.75 -3.15
N ASP A 263 7.09 30.03 -2.10
CA ASP A 263 8.28 30.89 -2.14
C ASP A 263 9.55 30.15 -2.58
N GLY A 264 9.45 28.85 -2.87
CA GLY A 264 10.57 27.98 -3.26
C GLY A 264 11.33 27.36 -2.09
N GLU A 265 10.93 27.61 -0.84
CA GLU A 265 11.56 26.99 0.32
C GLU A 265 11.25 25.48 0.39
N ILE A 266 12.29 24.67 0.57
CA ILE A 266 12.18 23.20 0.65
C ILE A 266 12.01 22.76 2.11
N GLY A 267 10.89 22.08 2.39
CA GLY A 267 10.68 21.32 3.63
C GLY A 267 11.51 20.04 3.64
N ARG A 268 12.66 20.06 4.31
CA ARG A 268 13.70 19.01 4.21
C ARG A 268 13.47 17.74 5.04
N ALA A 269 12.29 17.58 5.65
CA ALA A 269 11.95 16.34 6.35
C ALA A 269 11.92 15.17 5.36
N LYS A 270 12.34 13.97 5.82
CA LYS A 270 12.38 12.76 5.00
C LYS A 270 11.50 11.69 5.64
N PHE A 271 10.46 11.29 4.90
CA PHE A 271 9.52 10.28 5.34
C PHE A 271 9.60 9.05 4.44
N ALA A 272 9.43 7.86 5.02
CA ALA A 272 9.61 6.58 4.33
C ALA A 272 8.75 6.46 3.06
N TYR A 273 7.47 6.86 3.14
CA TYR A 273 6.54 6.77 2.03
C TYR A 273 6.87 7.71 0.85
N ASN A 274 7.44 8.89 1.10
CA ASN A 274 7.82 9.83 0.04
C ASN A 274 8.87 9.20 -0.89
N SER A 275 9.91 8.62 -0.31
CA SER A 275 10.94 7.92 -1.09
C SER A 275 10.43 6.58 -1.63
N GLY A 276 9.61 5.87 -0.85
CA GLY A 276 8.95 4.63 -1.26
C GLY A 276 8.10 4.76 -2.52
N GLN A 277 7.30 5.82 -2.64
CA GLN A 277 6.47 6.06 -3.82
C GLN A 277 7.29 6.49 -5.03
N MET A 278 8.38 7.24 -4.84
CA MET A 278 9.29 7.55 -5.95
C MET A 278 10.01 6.29 -6.46
N MET A 279 10.38 5.37 -5.57
CA MET A 279 10.86 4.04 -5.94
C MET A 279 9.80 3.25 -6.72
N GLN A 280 8.55 3.21 -6.24
CA GLN A 280 7.46 2.53 -6.94
C GLN A 280 7.22 3.12 -8.34
N SER A 281 7.17 4.45 -8.44
CA SER A 281 7.00 5.16 -9.71
C SER A 281 8.15 4.86 -10.68
N ALA A 282 9.40 4.85 -10.21
CA ALA A 282 10.56 4.53 -11.04
C ALA A 282 10.50 3.08 -11.56
N ALA A 283 10.14 2.12 -10.71
CA ALA A 283 9.98 0.73 -11.13
C ALA A 283 8.85 0.56 -12.18
N LEU A 284 7.71 1.23 -11.99
CA LEU A 284 6.62 1.24 -12.97
C LEU A 284 7.05 1.87 -14.31
N LEU A 285 7.75 3.01 -14.29
CA LEU A 285 8.26 3.64 -15.50
C LEU A 285 9.25 2.73 -16.25
N TYR A 286 10.11 2.00 -15.53
CA TYR A 286 10.97 1.01 -16.15
C TYR A 286 10.16 -0.10 -16.82
N GLN A 287 9.18 -0.70 -16.14
CA GLN A 287 8.32 -1.74 -16.72
C GLN A 287 7.61 -1.26 -18.00
N LEU A 288 7.16 -0.01 -18.02
CA LEU A 288 6.39 0.55 -19.13
C LEU A 288 7.25 1.02 -20.32
N THR A 289 8.52 1.35 -20.10
CA THR A 289 9.37 1.98 -21.14
C THR A 289 10.61 1.18 -21.51
N GLY A 290 11.06 0.24 -20.66
CA GLY A 290 12.35 -0.42 -20.77
C GLY A 290 13.56 0.50 -20.56
N ASN A 291 13.36 1.78 -20.19
CA ASN A 291 14.46 2.71 -19.99
C ASN A 291 15.21 2.41 -18.69
N GLY A 292 16.40 1.84 -18.81
CA GLY A 292 17.25 1.42 -17.70
C GLY A 292 17.65 2.52 -16.70
N GLN A 293 17.48 3.81 -17.02
CA GLN A 293 17.69 4.87 -16.04
C GLN A 293 16.68 4.81 -14.89
N TYR A 294 15.40 4.52 -15.18
CA TYR A 294 14.39 4.42 -14.13
C TYR A 294 14.65 3.23 -13.19
N LEU A 295 15.18 2.12 -13.70
CA LEU A 295 15.60 1.00 -12.84
C LEU A 295 16.76 1.40 -11.92
N LYS A 296 17.78 2.09 -12.45
CA LYS A 296 18.89 2.60 -11.62
C LYS A 296 18.41 3.55 -10.54
N ASP A 297 17.45 4.42 -10.87
CA ASP A 297 16.84 5.32 -9.90
C ASP A 297 16.10 4.54 -8.80
N ALA A 298 15.28 3.55 -9.16
CA ALA A 298 14.57 2.71 -8.20
C ALA A 298 15.53 1.98 -7.25
N GLN A 299 16.61 1.41 -7.78
CA GLN A 299 17.64 0.71 -7.00
C GLN A 299 18.41 1.64 -6.07
N ALA A 300 18.76 2.86 -6.52
CA ALA A 300 19.42 3.86 -5.69
C ALA A 300 18.52 4.31 -4.52
N ILE A 301 17.24 4.55 -4.79
CA ILE A 301 16.26 4.92 -3.77
C ILE A 301 16.05 3.76 -2.79
N ALA A 302 15.98 2.51 -3.27
CA ALA A 302 15.84 1.32 -2.43
C ALA A 302 17.01 1.18 -1.44
N ALA A 303 18.25 1.32 -1.92
CA ALA A 303 19.45 1.28 -1.08
C ALA A 303 19.46 2.43 -0.05
N ALA A 304 19.08 3.64 -0.46
CA ALA A 304 18.98 4.79 0.42
C ALA A 304 17.91 4.59 1.51
N CYS A 305 16.73 4.09 1.14
CA CYS A 305 15.65 3.79 2.07
C CYS A 305 16.05 2.71 3.07
N HIS A 306 16.73 1.65 2.62
CA HIS A 306 17.21 0.59 3.50
C HIS A 306 18.23 1.13 4.50
N ASN A 307 19.20 1.92 4.06
CA ASN A 307 20.20 2.52 4.95
C ASN A 307 19.60 3.53 5.96
N TYR A 308 18.57 4.28 5.56
CA TYR A 308 18.03 5.37 6.38
C TYR A 308 16.87 4.95 7.28
N PHE A 309 15.94 4.12 6.80
CA PHE A 309 14.73 3.73 7.54
C PHE A 309 14.85 2.37 8.27
N PHE A 310 15.98 1.68 8.12
CA PHE A 310 16.31 0.48 8.89
C PHE A 310 17.54 0.73 9.76
N MET A 311 17.67 -0.07 10.82
CA MET A 311 18.80 -0.05 11.74
C MET A 311 19.30 -1.47 11.98
N GLU A 312 20.60 -1.61 12.23
CA GLU A 312 21.16 -2.85 12.75
C GLU A 312 20.51 -3.18 14.10
N PHE A 313 20.07 -4.41 14.25
CA PHE A 313 19.39 -4.90 15.43
C PHE A 313 19.85 -6.31 15.78
N THR A 314 20.34 -6.46 17.01
CA THR A 314 20.72 -7.76 17.58
C THR A 314 19.62 -8.19 18.55
N PRO A 315 18.82 -9.22 18.22
CA PRO A 315 17.83 -9.74 19.14
C PRO A 315 18.50 -10.44 20.33
N GLY A 316 17.78 -10.60 21.45
CA GLY A 316 18.29 -11.34 22.60
C GLY A 316 18.54 -12.83 22.32
N GLN A 317 17.87 -13.38 21.30
CA GLN A 317 18.08 -14.71 20.74
C GLN A 317 17.99 -14.64 19.21
N GLY A 318 18.87 -15.35 18.50
CA GLY A 318 18.91 -15.38 17.04
C GLY A 318 19.95 -14.44 16.42
N GLU A 319 20.03 -14.47 15.09
CA GLU A 319 21.03 -13.70 14.33
C GLU A 319 20.65 -12.21 14.18
N PRO A 320 21.63 -11.29 14.15
CA PRO A 320 21.40 -9.88 13.84
C PRO A 320 20.68 -9.67 12.50
N PHE A 321 19.97 -8.54 12.39
CA PHE A 321 19.28 -8.13 11.17
C PHE A 321 19.00 -6.64 11.09
N HIS A 322 18.61 -6.20 9.88
CA HIS A 322 18.13 -4.85 9.64
C HIS A 322 16.66 -4.73 10.06
N MET A 323 16.43 -4.11 11.21
CA MET A 323 15.11 -3.83 11.77
C MET A 323 14.58 -2.50 11.25
N LEU A 324 13.28 -2.43 10.94
CA LEU A 324 12.59 -1.16 10.68
C LEU A 324 12.74 -0.21 11.88
N LYS A 325 13.17 1.03 11.63
CA LYS A 325 13.24 2.06 12.68
C LYS A 325 11.83 2.38 13.19
N LYS A 326 11.73 2.73 14.48
CA LYS A 326 10.50 3.26 15.05
C LYS A 326 10.08 4.53 14.28
N GLY A 327 8.83 4.58 13.86
CA GLY A 327 8.26 5.69 13.12
C GLY A 327 6.78 5.43 12.81
N ASP A 328 6.25 6.18 11.84
CA ASP A 328 4.91 5.93 11.34
C ASP A 328 4.86 4.60 10.57
N VAL A 329 4.01 3.69 11.04
CA VAL A 329 3.90 2.32 10.50
C VAL A 329 3.23 2.32 9.12
N TRP A 330 2.33 3.26 8.85
CA TRP A 330 1.73 3.37 7.53
C TRP A 330 2.70 3.97 6.51
N PHE A 331 3.54 4.94 6.91
CA PHE A 331 4.63 5.38 6.04
C PHE A 331 5.55 4.22 5.63
N THR A 332 5.78 3.30 6.57
CA THR A 332 6.57 2.09 6.35
C THR A 332 5.87 1.09 5.41
N ALA A 333 4.55 0.90 5.56
CA ALA A 333 3.75 0.06 4.65
C ALA A 333 3.73 0.61 3.22
N VAL A 334 3.58 1.92 3.06
CA VAL A 334 3.64 2.56 1.73
C VAL A 334 5.04 2.47 1.12
N MET A 335 6.10 2.51 1.95
CA MET A 335 7.47 2.25 1.49
C MET A 335 7.65 0.83 0.98
N LEU A 336 7.06 -0.17 1.64
CA LEU A 336 7.08 -1.57 1.19
C LEU A 336 6.53 -1.73 -0.23
N ARG A 337 5.48 -0.97 -0.61
CA ARG A 337 4.91 -0.99 -1.97
C ARG A 337 5.98 -0.77 -3.05
N GLY A 338 6.89 0.18 -2.82
CA GLY A 338 7.99 0.47 -3.76
C GLY A 338 9.03 -0.65 -3.83
N PHE A 339 9.42 -1.22 -2.69
CA PHE A 339 10.34 -2.36 -2.67
C PHE A 339 9.76 -3.58 -3.39
N MET A 340 8.46 -3.82 -3.24
CA MET A 340 7.78 -4.91 -3.95
C MET A 340 7.72 -4.69 -5.45
N GLU A 341 7.40 -3.48 -5.90
CA GLU A 341 7.38 -3.15 -7.32
C GLU A 341 8.78 -3.29 -7.95
N LEU A 342 9.83 -2.87 -7.23
CA LEU A 342 11.23 -3.07 -7.65
C LEU A 342 11.58 -4.57 -7.72
N TYR A 343 11.19 -5.35 -6.72
CA TYR A 343 11.48 -6.79 -6.69
C TYR A 343 10.89 -7.53 -7.90
N GLN A 344 9.71 -7.13 -8.40
CA GLN A 344 9.14 -7.73 -9.62
C GLN A 344 10.02 -7.52 -10.86
N VAL A 345 10.93 -6.53 -10.81
CA VAL A 345 11.79 -6.15 -11.92
C VAL A 345 13.19 -6.74 -11.77
N ASP A 346 13.78 -6.73 -10.58
CA ASP A 346 15.18 -7.13 -10.36
C ASP A 346 15.38 -8.43 -9.57
N GLY A 347 14.32 -8.98 -8.96
CA GLY A 347 14.36 -10.21 -8.19
C GLY A 347 15.18 -10.15 -6.89
N ASN A 348 15.60 -8.96 -6.43
CA ASN A 348 16.44 -8.82 -5.24
C ASN A 348 15.61 -8.86 -3.94
N LYS A 349 15.68 -9.99 -3.21
CA LYS A 349 14.90 -10.21 -1.98
C LYS A 349 15.43 -9.48 -0.74
N VAL A 350 16.65 -8.93 -0.75
CA VAL A 350 17.33 -8.39 0.45
C VAL A 350 16.45 -7.44 1.28
N TYR A 351 15.72 -6.54 0.61
CA TYR A 351 14.87 -5.57 1.29
C TYR A 351 13.58 -6.20 1.83
N LEU A 352 12.95 -7.08 1.05
CA LEU A 352 11.75 -7.79 1.48
C LEU A 352 12.05 -8.73 2.66
N ASP A 353 13.23 -9.36 2.68
CA ASP A 353 13.69 -10.18 3.80
C ASP A 353 13.86 -9.32 5.08
N SER A 354 14.35 -8.09 4.95
CA SER A 354 14.46 -7.16 6.09
C SER A 354 13.08 -6.78 6.65
N PHE A 355 12.09 -6.54 5.78
CA PHE A 355 10.70 -6.36 6.20
C PHE A 355 10.13 -7.62 6.87
N ALA A 356 10.30 -8.79 6.26
CA ALA A 356 9.78 -10.04 6.78
C ALA A 356 10.33 -10.36 8.17
N ARG A 357 11.64 -10.19 8.38
CA ARG A 357 12.28 -10.39 9.70
C ARG A 357 11.81 -9.34 10.71
N SER A 358 11.64 -8.09 10.30
CA SER A 358 11.09 -7.03 11.18
C SER A 358 9.67 -7.36 11.63
N LEU A 359 8.79 -7.79 10.73
CA LEU A 359 7.40 -8.11 11.05
C LEU A 359 7.24 -9.44 11.77
N ASP A 360 8.13 -10.40 11.53
CA ASP A 360 8.18 -11.63 12.31
C ASP A 360 8.54 -11.35 13.78
N TYR A 361 9.53 -10.49 14.02
CA TYR A 361 9.88 -10.04 15.35
C TYR A 361 8.76 -9.18 15.98
N ALA A 362 8.15 -8.28 15.22
CA ALA A 362 7.04 -7.45 15.70
C ALA A 362 5.82 -8.30 16.14
N TRP A 363 5.58 -9.44 15.48
CA TRP A 363 4.48 -10.35 15.83
C TRP A 363 4.56 -10.82 17.28
N THR A 364 5.76 -11.11 17.78
CA THR A 364 5.97 -11.61 19.14
C THR A 364 6.23 -10.50 20.16
N HIS A 365 6.81 -9.37 19.74
CA HIS A 365 7.31 -8.35 20.65
C HIS A 365 6.49 -7.04 20.68
N ALA A 366 5.79 -6.70 19.60
CA ALA A 366 5.04 -5.45 19.48
C ALA A 366 3.52 -5.64 19.51
N ARG A 367 3.02 -6.87 19.30
CA ARG A 367 1.59 -7.23 19.35
C ARG A 367 1.12 -7.46 20.79
N GLU A 368 -0.03 -6.92 21.16
CA GLU A 368 -0.68 -7.11 22.46
C GLU A 368 -1.70 -8.26 22.44
N ASP A 369 -2.19 -8.66 23.63
CA ASP A 369 -3.15 -9.78 23.79
C ASP A 369 -4.48 -9.55 23.05
N ASN A 370 -4.88 -8.29 22.88
CA ASN A 370 -6.05 -7.89 22.09
C ASN A 370 -5.80 -8.00 20.56
N GLY A 371 -4.57 -8.29 20.15
CA GLY A 371 -4.16 -8.45 18.77
C GLY A 371 -3.71 -7.19 18.05
N LEU A 372 -3.65 -6.05 18.74
CA LEU A 372 -3.22 -4.76 18.20
C LEU A 372 -1.71 -4.55 18.39
N PHE A 373 -1.10 -3.82 17.46
CA PHE A 373 0.33 -3.57 17.41
C PHE A 373 0.70 -2.19 17.95
N ASN A 374 1.82 -2.16 18.67
CA ASN A 374 2.56 -0.95 18.98
C ASN A 374 3.45 -0.52 17.80
N THR A 375 3.74 0.77 17.72
CA THR A 375 4.58 1.40 16.67
C THR A 375 6.07 1.08 16.80
N ASP A 376 6.52 0.63 17.97
CA ASP A 376 7.88 0.18 18.21
C ASP A 376 8.00 -1.33 18.04
N PHE A 377 8.44 -1.75 16.85
CA PHE A 377 8.60 -3.17 16.49
C PHE A 377 9.62 -3.91 17.35
N THR A 378 10.50 -3.21 18.08
CA THR A 378 11.42 -3.85 19.02
C THR A 378 10.73 -4.33 20.31
N GLY A 379 9.51 -3.86 20.57
CA GLY A 379 8.75 -4.16 21.80
C GLY A 379 9.25 -3.42 23.05
N LYS A 380 10.22 -2.49 22.91
CA LYS A 380 10.80 -1.74 24.04
C LYS A 380 9.86 -0.67 24.60
N SER A 381 8.95 -0.15 23.77
CA SER A 381 7.94 0.81 24.18
C SER A 381 6.55 0.35 23.77
N ARG A 382 5.55 0.77 24.55
CA ARG A 382 4.13 0.54 24.27
C ARG A 382 3.43 1.87 24.09
N ASP A 383 2.50 1.90 23.14
CA ASP A 383 1.66 3.06 22.86
C ASP A 383 0.46 3.03 23.79
N ASN A 384 0.17 4.18 24.39
CA ASN A 384 -1.00 4.33 25.27
C ASN A 384 -2.34 4.21 24.51
N ARG A 385 -2.32 4.48 23.20
CA ARG A 385 -3.46 4.34 22.29
C ARG A 385 -2.98 3.76 20.97
N LYS A 386 -3.79 2.88 20.39
CA LYS A 386 -3.52 2.21 19.12
C LYS A 386 -4.27 2.95 18.02
N TRP A 387 -3.55 3.48 17.05
CA TRP A 387 -4.15 4.22 15.95
C TRP A 387 -4.66 3.26 14.86
N LEU A 388 -5.84 3.53 14.30
CA LEU A 388 -6.47 2.69 13.27
C LEU A 388 -5.53 2.47 12.08
N LEU A 389 -4.90 3.54 11.60
CA LEU A 389 -4.04 3.48 10.41
C LEU A 389 -2.84 2.56 10.61
N THR A 390 -2.26 2.54 11.82
CA THR A 390 -1.18 1.61 12.19
C THR A 390 -1.63 0.15 12.02
N GLN A 391 -2.84 -0.18 12.49
CA GLN A 391 -3.33 -1.55 12.44
C GLN A 391 -3.61 -1.98 11.00
N ALA A 392 -4.22 -1.10 10.21
CA ALA A 392 -4.47 -1.37 8.80
C ALA A 392 -3.18 -1.55 7.99
N ALA A 393 -2.15 -0.73 8.29
CA ALA A 393 -0.82 -0.88 7.70
C ALA A 393 -0.15 -2.22 8.05
N MET A 394 -0.34 -2.74 9.27
CA MET A 394 0.15 -4.08 9.63
C MET A 394 -0.56 -5.18 8.83
N VAL A 395 -1.89 -5.09 8.65
CA VAL A 395 -2.65 -6.02 7.80
C VAL A 395 -2.10 -6.01 6.38
N GLU A 396 -1.93 -4.82 5.79
CA GLU A 396 -1.40 -4.64 4.45
C GLU A 396 0.00 -5.27 4.30
N MET A 397 0.94 -4.94 5.19
CA MET A 397 2.30 -5.46 5.07
C MET A 397 2.36 -6.99 5.20
N TYR A 398 1.62 -7.60 6.13
CA TYR A 398 1.55 -9.05 6.25
C TYR A 398 0.94 -9.71 5.00
N ALA A 399 -0.17 -9.17 4.47
CA ALA A 399 -0.80 -9.70 3.26
C ALA A 399 0.14 -9.62 2.05
N ARG A 400 0.81 -8.48 1.88
CA ARG A 400 1.76 -8.25 0.80
C ARG A 400 2.96 -9.20 0.85
N LEU A 401 3.54 -9.44 2.03
CA LEU A 401 4.63 -10.40 2.17
C LEU A 401 4.17 -11.85 1.99
N ALA A 402 2.90 -12.16 2.26
CA ALA A 402 2.34 -13.49 2.04
C ALA A 402 2.40 -13.92 0.55
N VAL A 403 2.24 -12.97 -0.38
CA VAL A 403 2.38 -13.22 -1.83
C VAL A 403 3.75 -13.80 -2.18
N PHE A 404 4.81 -13.38 -1.47
CA PHE A 404 6.19 -13.81 -1.74
C PHE A 404 6.63 -15.05 -0.97
N ALA A 405 6.04 -15.32 0.20
CA ALA A 405 6.35 -16.53 0.97
C ALA A 405 6.04 -17.82 0.18
N ASN A 406 5.13 -17.76 -0.80
CA ASN A 406 4.79 -18.87 -1.69
C ASN A 406 5.75 -19.00 -2.90
N GLN A 407 6.65 -18.04 -3.13
CA GLN A 407 7.64 -18.08 -4.22
C GLN A 407 8.97 -18.62 -3.70
N SER A 408 8.99 -19.93 -3.42
CA SER A 408 10.15 -20.79 -3.09
C SER A 408 11.33 -20.09 -2.38
N LEU A 409 11.43 -20.33 -1.06
CA LEU A 409 12.67 -20.21 -0.28
C LEU A 409 13.71 -21.24 -0.72
#